data_AF-W2ZHZ5-F1
#
_entry.id   AF-W2ZHZ5-F1
#
_cell.length_a   1.000
_cell.length_b   1.000
_cell.length_c   1.000
_cell.angle_alpha   90.00
_cell.angle_beta   90.00
_cell.angle_gamma   90.00
#
_symmetry.space_group_name_H-M   'P 1'
#
loop_
_entity.id
_entity.type
_entity.pdbx_description
1 polymer ?
#
loop_
_entity_poly.entity_id
_entity_poly.type
_entity_poly.pdbx_seq_one_letter_code
_entity_poly.pdbx_strand_id
1 'polypeptide(L)' 'VSVTNSYIVNPTNSIVTVNKNWGDQATLKNIWIKSSKASVKVCQWSQGNANGEPKMLGNGPSPPLCQYSESDVHINEK' A
#
# COMPACT_ATOMS: atom_id res chain seq x y z
N VAL A 1 1.30 2.65 -10.49
CA VAL A 1 1.57 1.20 -10.28
C VAL A 1 0.25 0.47 -10.07
N SER A 2 0.13 -0.76 -10.53
CA SER A 2 -1.08 -1.58 -10.34
C SER A 2 -0.69 -2.95 -9.82
N VAL A 3 -1.31 -3.38 -8.72
CA VAL A 3 -1.12 -4.72 -8.14
C VAL A 3 -2.46 -5.43 -8.19
N THR A 4 -2.51 -6.62 -8.77
CA THR A 4 -3.76 -7.38 -8.90
C THR A 4 -3.53 -8.85 -8.63
N ASN A 5 -4.54 -9.55 -8.10
CA ASN A 5 -4.56 -11.02 -7.95
C ASN A 5 -3.30 -11.58 -7.29
N SER A 6 -2.86 -10.96 -6.19
CA SER A 6 -1.59 -11.27 -5.55
C SER A 6 -1.80 -11.84 -4.15
N TYR A 7 -1.01 -12.85 -3.79
CA TYR A 7 -0.96 -13.42 -2.44
C TYR A 7 0.36 -13.04 -1.77
N ILE A 8 0.30 -12.25 -0.70
CA ILE A 8 1.45 -11.63 -0.05
C ILE A 8 1.61 -12.22 1.34
N VAL A 9 2.81 -12.70 1.66
CA VAL A 9 3.09 -13.41 2.90
C VAL A 9 4.04 -12.60 3.78
N ASN A 10 3.61 -12.34 5.02
CA ASN A 10 4.33 -11.68 6.10
C ASN A 10 5.07 -10.39 5.67
N PRO A 11 4.37 -9.39 5.11
CA PRO A 11 5.00 -8.12 4.77
C PRO A 11 5.57 -7.44 6.02
N THR A 12 6.82 -6.98 5.92
CA THR A 12 7.54 -6.35 7.04
C THR A 12 7.25 -4.85 7.14
N ASN A 13 6.96 -4.19 6.01
CA ASN A 13 6.60 -2.77 5.90
C ASN A 13 5.26 -2.60 5.14
N SER A 14 5.21 -1.75 4.10
CA SER A 14 4.04 -1.62 3.22
C SER A 14 4.15 -2.47 1.97
N ILE A 15 3.00 -2.82 1.36
CA ILE A 15 2.99 -3.52 0.06
C ILE A 15 3.40 -2.57 -1.06
N VAL A 16 2.83 -1.35 -1.05
CA VAL A 16 3.19 -0.29 -1.99
C VAL A 16 3.48 1.00 -1.22
N THR A 17 4.49 1.74 -1.66
CA THR A 17 4.69 3.14 -1.26
C THR A 17 4.70 4.04 -2.49
N VAL A 18 3.98 5.17 -2.44
CA VAL A 18 3.93 6.18 -3.50
C VAL A 18 4.40 7.55 -3.00
N ASN A 19 5.00 8.37 -3.87
CA ASN A 19 5.38 9.74 -3.53
C ASN A 19 4.28 10.73 -3.93
N LYS A 20 3.62 11.32 -2.93
CA LYS A 20 2.50 12.27 -3.11
C LYS A 20 2.89 13.50 -3.92
N ASN A 21 4.06 14.08 -3.65
CA ASN A 21 4.55 15.29 -4.30
C ASN A 21 5.07 15.06 -5.73
N TRP A 22 5.26 13.81 -6.15
CA TRP A 22 5.66 13.47 -7.52
C TRP A 22 4.51 12.93 -8.36
N GLY A 23 3.30 12.87 -7.80
CA GLY A 23 2.10 12.43 -8.51
C GLY A 23 2.01 10.92 -8.69
N ASP A 24 2.79 10.15 -7.92
CA ASP A 24 2.71 8.69 -7.94
C ASP A 24 1.35 8.21 -7.45
N GLN A 25 0.85 7.17 -8.11
CA GLN A 25 -0.45 6.55 -7.81
C GLN A 25 -0.33 5.04 -7.83
N ALA A 26 -1.11 4.38 -6.99
CA ALA A 26 -1.22 2.94 -6.89
C ALA A 26 -2.69 2.50 -6.98
N THR A 27 -2.96 1.46 -7.75
CA THR A 27 -4.25 0.76 -7.76
C THR A 27 -4.05 -0.66 -7.26
N LEU A 28 -4.86 -1.11 -6.31
CA LEU A 28 -4.81 -2.47 -5.79
C LEU A 28 -6.17 -3.15 -5.95
N LYS A 29 -6.17 -4.41 -6.40
CA LYS A 29 -7.41 -5.19 -6.61
C LYS A 29 -7.20 -6.67 -6.32
N ASN A 30 -8.13 -7.29 -5.58
CA ASN A 30 -8.07 -8.71 -5.22
C ASN A 30 -6.70 -9.11 -4.64
N ILE A 31 -6.32 -8.45 -3.56
CA ILE A 31 -5.06 -8.67 -2.84
C ILE A 31 -5.35 -9.52 -1.62
N TRP A 32 -4.60 -10.60 -1.46
CA TRP A 32 -4.68 -11.49 -0.31
C TRP A 32 -3.40 -11.40 0.50
N ILE A 33 -3.53 -11.23 1.81
CA ILE A 33 -2.41 -10.98 2.70
C ILE A 33 -2.48 -11.98 3.85
N LYS A 34 -1.45 -12.83 3.95
CA LYS A 34 -1.22 -13.66 5.12
C LYS A 34 -0.16 -13.03 5.99
N SER A 35 -0.48 -12.69 7.22
CA SER A 35 0.45 -12.00 8.14
C SER A 35 0.31 -12.52 9.56
N SER A 36 1.42 -12.61 10.28
CA SER A 36 1.41 -12.82 11.73
C SER A 36 0.90 -11.59 12.51
N LYS A 37 0.84 -10.42 11.86
CA LYS A 37 0.34 -9.16 12.45
C LYS A 37 -1.17 -9.02 12.23
N ALA A 38 -1.85 -8.39 13.19
CA ALA A 38 -3.27 -8.07 13.08
C ALA A 38 -3.56 -7.00 12.00
N SER A 39 -2.61 -6.10 11.76
CA SER A 39 -2.72 -5.05 10.74
C SER A 39 -1.50 -5.00 9.83
N VAL A 40 -1.72 -4.62 8.57
CA VAL A 40 -0.70 -4.48 7.54
C VAL A 40 -0.89 -3.14 6.84
N LYS A 41 0.21 -2.43 6.58
CA LYS A 41 0.18 -1.21 5.77
C LYS A 41 0.04 -1.60 4.31
N VAL A 42 -1.16 -1.58 3.76
CA VAL A 42 -1.38 -2.02 2.38
C VAL A 42 -0.71 -1.04 1.40
N CYS A 43 -1.14 0.21 1.40
CA CYS A 43 -0.53 1.27 0.59
C CYS A 43 -0.14 2.44 1.50
N GLN A 44 1.07 2.95 1.33
CA GLN A 44 1.63 4.06 2.09
C GLN A 44 1.97 5.20 1.13
N TRP A 45 1.88 6.46 1.56
CA TRP A 45 2.35 7.59 0.77
C TRP A 45 3.33 8.45 1.56
N SER A 46 4.24 9.05 0.82
CA SER A 46 5.32 9.86 1.35
C SER A 46 5.46 11.19 0.62
N GLN A 47 6.25 12.09 1.19
CA GLN A 47 6.87 13.19 0.49
C GLN A 47 8.25 12.71 0.00
N GLY A 48 8.34 12.43 -1.30
CA GLY A 48 9.57 12.04 -1.98
C GLY A 48 10.62 13.15 -1.91
N ASN A 49 11.88 12.74 -1.76
CA ASN A 49 13.04 13.61 -1.69
C ASN A 49 14.13 13.07 -2.62
N ALA A 50 14.57 13.87 -3.59
CA ALA A 50 15.55 13.43 -4.58
C ALA A 50 16.96 13.30 -3.99
N ASN A 51 17.26 14.03 -2.92
CA ASN A 51 18.61 14.14 -2.34
C ASN A 51 18.64 13.76 -0.85
N GLY A 52 17.67 12.98 -0.38
CA GLY A 52 17.58 12.57 1.01
C GLY A 52 16.44 11.59 1.25
N GLU A 53 16.17 11.30 2.51
CA GLU A 53 15.13 10.33 2.85
C GLU A 53 13.71 10.89 2.59
N PRO A 54 12.79 10.05 2.07
CA PRO A 54 11.39 10.43 1.92
C PRO A 54 10.70 10.49 3.29
N LYS A 55 9.85 11.50 3.48
CA LYS A 55 9.09 11.66 4.72
C LYS A 55 7.76 10.92 4.62
N MET A 56 7.50 9.97 5.52
CA MET A 56 6.21 9.26 5.54
C MET A 56 5.08 10.18 6.00
N LEU A 57 3.98 10.17 5.25
CA LEU A 57 2.84 11.07 5.49
C LEU A 57 1.57 10.33 5.91
N GLY A 58 1.38 9.08 5.49
CA GLY A 58 0.23 8.27 5.87
C GLY A 58 0.14 6.95 5.12
N ASN A 59 -0.88 6.15 5.44
CA ASN A 59 -1.17 4.88 4.79
C ASN A 59 -2.68 4.58 4.80
N GLY A 60 -3.11 3.66 3.94
CA GLY A 60 -4.50 3.27 3.76
C GLY A 60 -5.06 3.59 2.37
N PRO A 61 -6.38 3.44 2.17
CA PRO A 61 -7.06 3.95 0.99
C PRO A 61 -6.98 5.47 0.94
N SER A 62 -6.52 6.04 -0.18
CA SER A 62 -6.44 7.47 -0.39
C SER A 62 -6.44 7.80 -1.89
N PRO A 63 -7.60 7.86 -2.56
CA PRO A 63 -7.66 8.26 -3.96
C PRO A 63 -7.14 9.71 -4.16
N PRO A 64 -6.30 9.99 -5.17
CA PRO A 64 -5.81 9.07 -6.21
C PRO A 64 -4.49 8.35 -5.87
N LEU A 65 -3.86 8.61 -4.72
CA LEU A 65 -2.55 8.05 -4.34
C LEU A 65 -2.58 6.52 -4.16
N CYS A 66 -3.56 6.03 -3.41
CA CYS A 66 -3.76 4.63 -3.05
C CYS A 66 -5.23 4.27 -3.32
N GLN A 67 -5.49 3.69 -4.49
CA GLN A 67 -6.81 3.42 -5.03
C GLN A 67 -7.16 1.95 -4.79
N TYR A 68 -7.94 1.70 -3.74
CA TYR A 68 -8.53 0.41 -3.41
C TYR A 68 -9.63 0.62 -2.36
N SER A 69 -10.57 -0.31 -2.24
CA SER A 69 -11.53 -0.36 -1.13
C SER A 69 -11.18 -1.50 -0.16
N GLU A 70 -11.88 -1.57 0.98
CA GLU A 70 -11.72 -2.70 1.92
C GLU A 70 -12.01 -4.05 1.24
N SER A 71 -12.93 -4.11 0.28
CA SER A 71 -13.25 -5.34 -0.47
C SER A 71 -12.15 -5.79 -1.44
N ASP A 72 -11.20 -4.93 -1.76
CA ASP A 72 -10.07 -5.27 -2.65
C ASP A 72 -8.93 -5.97 -1.91
N VAL A 73 -8.94 -5.98 -0.57
CA VAL A 73 -7.82 -6.41 0.25
C VAL A 73 -8.26 -7.27 1.43
N HIS A 74 -7.79 -8.52 1.41
CA HIS A 74 -8.17 -9.56 2.36
C HIS A 74 -7.00 -9.87 3.28
N ILE A 75 -7.08 -9.46 4.56
CA ILE A 75 -5.99 -9.68 5.54
C ILE A 75 -6.36 -10.82 6.47
N ASN A 76 -5.62 -11.92 6.39
CA ASN A 76 -5.83 -13.13 7.20
C ASN A 76 -7.23 -13.75 7.09
N GLU A 77 -7.99 -13.35 6.07
CA GLU A 77 -9.24 -13.98 5.69
C GLU A 77 -8.99 -15.40 5.16
N LYS A 78 -10.01 -16.25 5.29
CA LYS A 78 -9.96 -17.67 4.95
C LYS A 78 -10.64 -17.94 3.63
#